data_AF-J3PBB4-F1
#
_entry.id   AF-J3PBB4-F1
#
_cell.length_a   1.000
_cell.length_b   1.000
_cell.length_c   1.000
_cell.angle_alpha   90.00
_cell.angle_beta   90.00
_cell.angle_gamma   90.00
#
_symmetry.space_group_name_H-M   'P 1'
#
loop_
_entity.id
_entity.type
_entity.pdbx_description
1 polymer ?
#
loop_
_entity_poly.entity_id
_entity_poly.type
_entity_poly.pdbx_seq_one_letter_code
_entity_poly.pdbx_strand_id
1 'polypeptide(L)'
;MDRTNAYPAGPHHRHQSSLQGVLHAGTPVMDENTRAQAKTRMRHVLQHCEEASASQQLPRQDYNRPALVRLTHEYARSDESLFLSSFFGHLELPLEGGVTDPDVDFNDPEVKARLYESVDAFAEYLMDNFFVPLKSASNKTPQPSPITHSAVQRAQGSAALPQSVAGTPDRISALRGTCLVRDRHRCVISRKFDTNEGQRRYRTAQAGIVRDDDGLPIGAHDFRHLEVAHILPHSLVKAPIDSLLDPARKITLDILNMFDVGVVHLIEGAEIDRPYNAITLSIDHRLKFGSFQLFFEPLSDQQPPHTHRIDAFDPFLRNILGLPVTRTLYLSDNRNIDPPSPRLFAIHCAIGHILHLSGAGNYIDQIFRDAEEYGIRSDGSTQLGTLLSLKLNSTECIGVRS
;
A
#
# COMPACT_ATOMS: atom_id res chain seq x y z
N MET A 1 19.91 54.34 22.87
CA MET A 1 19.44 54.13 21.48
C MET A 1 18.80 52.77 21.43
N ASP A 2 17.47 52.75 21.60
CA ASP A 2 16.61 51.58 21.43
C ASP A 2 16.66 51.06 20.00
N ARG A 3 16.75 49.74 19.85
CA ARG A 3 16.19 49.01 18.71
C ARG A 3 15.52 47.74 19.20
N THR A 4 14.22 47.89 19.43
CA THR A 4 13.22 46.84 19.55
C THR A 4 13.22 45.96 18.30
N ASN A 5 13.44 44.66 18.48
CA ASN A 5 13.16 43.64 17.47
C ASN A 5 11.72 43.17 17.68
N ALA A 6 10.78 43.72 16.91
CA ALA A 6 9.37 43.36 16.95
C ALA A 6 8.99 42.61 15.67
N TYR A 7 9.13 41.29 15.69
CA TYR A 7 8.32 40.37 14.88
C TYR A 7 8.13 39.08 15.68
N PRO A 8 7.07 38.98 16.51
CA PRO A 8 6.70 37.69 17.07
C PRO A 8 6.18 36.81 15.92
N ALA A 9 6.79 35.64 15.74
CA ALA A 9 6.25 34.61 14.88
C ALA A 9 4.87 34.22 15.42
N GLY A 10 3.82 34.55 14.67
CA GLY A 10 2.44 34.25 15.04
C GLY A 10 2.22 32.73 15.13
N PRO A 11 1.34 32.27 16.04
CA PRO A 11 0.98 30.87 16.11
C PRO A 11 0.31 30.46 14.79
N HIS A 12 0.85 29.43 14.12
CA HIS A 12 0.17 28.80 13.00
C HIS A 12 -1.15 28.24 13.53
N HIS A 13 -2.24 28.96 13.24
CA HIS A 13 -3.59 28.51 13.53
C HIS A 13 -3.80 27.14 12.90
N ARG A 14 -4.00 26.14 13.77
CA ARG A 14 -4.58 24.84 13.44
C ARG A 14 -5.91 25.11 12.73
N HIS A 15 -5.93 24.98 11.41
CA HIS A 15 -7.16 24.54 10.75
C HIS A 15 -7.32 23.06 11.08
N GLN A 16 -7.95 22.78 12.21
CA GLN A 16 -8.67 21.52 12.41
C GLN A 16 -9.85 21.56 11.42
N SER A 17 -9.64 21.08 10.21
CA SER A 17 -10.74 20.58 9.39
C SER A 17 -11.15 19.23 9.98
N SER A 18 -11.98 19.28 11.02
CA SER A 18 -12.76 18.13 11.47
C SER A 18 -13.78 17.79 10.40
N LEU A 19 -13.35 17.10 9.34
CA LEU A 19 -14.23 16.44 8.39
C LEU A 19 -14.47 14.99 8.85
N GLN A 20 -14.92 14.83 10.09
CA GLN A 20 -15.71 13.67 10.48
C GLN A 20 -17.14 13.93 9.99
N GLY A 21 -17.37 13.62 8.71
CA GLY A 21 -18.69 13.79 8.08
C GLY A 21 -18.64 14.44 6.71
N VAL A 22 -17.86 13.89 5.76
CA VAL A 22 -18.18 14.08 4.34
C VAL A 22 -19.12 12.94 3.96
N LEU A 23 -20.39 13.30 3.75
CA LEU A 23 -21.41 12.41 3.21
C LEU A 23 -20.91 11.79 1.89
N HIS A 24 -20.92 10.47 1.80
CA HIS A 24 -20.55 9.69 0.62
C HIS A 24 -21.58 9.90 -0.50
N ALA A 25 -21.42 10.96 -1.30
CA ALA A 25 -22.17 11.11 -2.54
C ALA A 25 -21.53 10.20 -3.61
N GLY A 26 -22.00 8.96 -3.74
CA GLY A 26 -21.64 8.10 -4.87
C GLY A 26 -21.62 6.59 -4.63
N THR A 27 -21.72 6.11 -3.39
CA THR A 27 -21.80 4.66 -3.14
C THR A 27 -23.19 4.17 -3.54
N PRO A 28 -23.33 3.17 -4.43
CA PRO A 28 -24.63 2.55 -4.68
C PRO A 28 -25.10 1.96 -3.35
N VAL A 29 -26.20 2.51 -2.82
CA VAL A 29 -26.82 1.99 -1.60
C VAL A 29 -27.57 0.73 -2.01
N MET A 30 -27.01 -0.43 -1.67
CA MET A 30 -27.67 -1.72 -1.85
C MET A 30 -28.48 -2.02 -0.59
N ASP A 31 -29.75 -2.41 -0.75
CA ASP A 31 -30.53 -2.88 0.38
C ASP A 31 -30.01 -4.24 0.87
N GLU A 32 -30.34 -4.56 2.12
CA GLU A 32 -29.80 -5.76 2.78
C GLU A 32 -30.21 -7.06 2.08
N ASN A 33 -31.42 -7.12 1.51
CA ASN A 33 -31.92 -8.32 0.85
C ASN A 33 -31.19 -8.54 -0.48
N THR A 34 -31.06 -7.51 -1.30
CA THR A 34 -30.27 -7.56 -2.54
C THR A 34 -28.81 -7.92 -2.24
N ARG A 35 -28.22 -7.32 -1.19
CA ARG A 35 -26.85 -7.63 -0.77
C ARG A 35 -26.71 -9.11 -0.37
N ALA A 36 -27.64 -9.65 0.41
CA ALA A 36 -27.61 -11.05 0.84
C ALA A 36 -27.76 -12.03 -0.34
N GLN A 37 -28.62 -11.73 -1.31
CA GLN A 37 -28.78 -12.51 -2.54
C GLN A 37 -27.52 -12.49 -3.39
N ALA A 38 -26.98 -11.29 -3.67
CA ALA A 38 -25.75 -11.10 -4.43
C ALA A 38 -24.57 -11.85 -3.79
N LYS A 39 -24.39 -11.78 -2.47
CA LYS A 39 -23.36 -12.56 -1.75
C LYS A 39 -23.53 -14.06 -1.92
N THR A 40 -24.77 -14.54 -1.87
CA THR A 40 -25.06 -15.97 -1.99
C THR A 40 -24.80 -16.48 -3.41
N ARG A 41 -25.25 -15.73 -4.42
CA ARG A 41 -24.99 -16.00 -5.83
C ARG A 41 -23.49 -15.96 -6.15
N MET A 42 -22.78 -14.92 -5.72
CA MET A 42 -21.34 -14.78 -5.95
C MET A 42 -20.56 -15.95 -5.32
N ARG A 43 -20.87 -16.32 -4.07
CA ARG A 43 -20.24 -17.48 -3.43
C ARG A 43 -20.49 -18.77 -4.19
N HIS A 44 -21.73 -18.97 -4.66
CA HIS A 44 -22.08 -20.13 -5.48
C HIS A 44 -21.26 -20.21 -6.77
N VAL A 45 -21.13 -19.09 -7.49
CA VAL A 45 -20.32 -18.99 -8.71
C VAL A 45 -18.85 -19.26 -8.40
N LEU A 46 -18.26 -18.55 -7.45
CA LEU A 46 -16.83 -18.65 -7.13
C LEU A 46 -16.46 -20.04 -6.59
N GLN A 47 -17.32 -20.68 -5.79
CA GLN A 47 -17.08 -22.04 -5.30
C GLN A 47 -16.94 -23.04 -6.45
N HIS A 48 -17.86 -23.02 -7.43
CA HIS A 48 -17.77 -23.90 -8.60
C HIS A 48 -16.54 -23.61 -9.47
N CYS A 49 -16.09 -22.36 -9.54
CA CYS A 49 -14.87 -22.00 -10.24
C CYS A 49 -13.63 -22.53 -9.50
N GLU A 50 -13.57 -22.36 -8.17
CA GLU A 50 -12.46 -22.86 -7.34
C GLU A 50 -12.33 -24.39 -7.39
N GLU A 51 -13.45 -25.12 -7.33
CA GLU A 51 -13.46 -26.59 -7.40
C GLU A 51 -12.94 -27.10 -8.76
N ALA A 52 -13.30 -26.41 -9.86
CA ALA A 52 -12.76 -26.72 -11.18
C ALA A 52 -11.26 -26.40 -11.29
N SER A 53 -10.84 -25.25 -10.77
CA SER A 53 -9.42 -24.86 -10.76
C SER A 53 -8.56 -25.77 -9.89
N ALA A 54 -9.09 -26.31 -8.79
CA ALA A 54 -8.39 -27.29 -7.96
C ALA A 54 -8.25 -28.67 -8.63
N SER A 55 -9.17 -28.99 -9.54
CA SER A 55 -9.16 -30.25 -10.31
C SER A 55 -8.17 -30.20 -11.48
N GLN A 56 -7.84 -29.01 -11.96
CA GLN A 56 -6.77 -28.78 -12.93
C GLN A 56 -5.45 -28.67 -12.16
N GLN A 57 -4.42 -29.43 -12.55
CA GLN A 57 -3.08 -29.19 -12.02
C GLN A 57 -2.61 -27.82 -12.53
N LEU A 58 -2.88 -26.75 -11.77
CA LEU A 58 -2.34 -25.43 -12.05
C LEU A 58 -0.82 -25.56 -12.23
N PRO A 59 -0.23 -24.97 -13.28
CA PRO A 59 1.21 -24.88 -13.39
C PRO A 59 1.78 -24.34 -12.07
N ARG A 60 2.97 -24.80 -11.67
CA ARG A 60 3.66 -24.30 -10.45
C ARG A 60 3.85 -22.77 -10.41
N GLN A 61 3.54 -22.08 -11.51
CA GLN A 61 3.76 -20.66 -11.76
C GLN A 61 2.44 -19.88 -11.90
N ASP A 62 1.31 -20.36 -11.42
CA ASP A 62 0.03 -19.65 -11.53
C ASP A 62 -0.59 -19.37 -10.15
N TYR A 63 -1.56 -18.45 -10.10
CA TYR A 63 -2.31 -18.11 -8.88
C TYR A 63 -3.78 -18.54 -9.00
N ASN A 64 -4.46 -18.67 -7.87
CA ASN A 64 -5.87 -19.05 -7.88
C ASN A 64 -6.74 -17.80 -8.15
N ARG A 65 -7.16 -17.65 -9.41
CA ARG A 65 -7.99 -16.54 -9.92
C ARG A 65 -9.34 -16.40 -9.18
N PRO A 66 -10.19 -17.45 -9.09
CA PRO A 66 -11.41 -17.37 -8.30
C PRO A 66 -11.17 -17.00 -6.83
N ALA A 67 -10.12 -17.55 -6.21
CA ALA A 67 -9.78 -17.20 -4.83
C ALA A 67 -9.32 -15.74 -4.70
N LEU A 68 -8.59 -15.19 -5.67
CA LEU A 68 -8.23 -13.76 -5.68
C LEU A 68 -9.48 -12.89 -5.62
N VAL A 69 -10.49 -13.20 -6.44
CA VAL A 69 -11.77 -12.46 -6.48
C VAL A 69 -12.51 -12.61 -5.15
N ARG A 70 -12.67 -13.83 -4.65
CA ARG A 70 -13.34 -14.11 -3.38
C ARG A 70 -12.66 -13.40 -2.22
N LEU A 71 -11.34 -13.49 -2.11
CA LEU A 71 -10.57 -12.87 -1.03
C LEU A 71 -10.62 -11.35 -1.13
N THR A 72 -10.67 -10.77 -2.34
CA THR A 72 -10.85 -9.32 -2.50
C THR A 72 -12.18 -8.84 -1.93
N HIS A 73 -13.25 -9.62 -2.09
CA HIS A 73 -14.53 -9.37 -1.42
C HIS A 73 -14.44 -9.55 0.10
N GLU A 74 -13.92 -10.68 0.58
CA GLU A 74 -13.90 -11.02 2.02
C GLU A 74 -13.06 -10.06 2.86
N TYR A 75 -11.97 -9.53 2.29
CA TYR A 75 -11.08 -8.59 2.97
C TYR A 75 -11.42 -7.11 2.68
N ALA A 76 -12.47 -6.83 1.90
CA ALA A 76 -13.01 -5.48 1.80
C ALA A 76 -13.59 -5.04 3.16
N ARG A 77 -13.33 -3.79 3.53
CA ARG A 77 -13.65 -3.22 4.85
C ARG A 77 -14.92 -2.39 4.86
N SER A 78 -15.25 -1.77 3.74
CA SER A 78 -16.43 -0.91 3.59
C SER A 78 -17.65 -1.70 3.11
N ASP A 79 -18.77 -1.01 2.90
CA ASP A 79 -19.97 -1.58 2.27
C ASP A 79 -19.58 -2.32 0.98
N GLU A 80 -19.85 -3.64 0.98
CA GLU A 80 -19.54 -4.58 -0.10
C GLU A 80 -20.27 -4.24 -1.41
N SER A 81 -21.21 -3.29 -1.38
CA SER A 81 -22.05 -2.89 -2.50
C SER A 81 -21.25 -2.51 -3.75
N LEU A 82 -20.11 -1.82 -3.61
CA LEU A 82 -19.27 -1.45 -4.74
C LEU A 82 -18.63 -2.68 -5.40
N PHE A 83 -18.08 -3.58 -4.58
CA PHE A 83 -17.46 -4.80 -5.08
C PHE A 83 -18.50 -5.68 -5.77
N LEU A 84 -19.64 -5.94 -5.11
CA LEU A 84 -20.71 -6.76 -5.65
C LEU A 84 -21.24 -6.17 -6.96
N SER A 85 -21.54 -4.87 -7.00
CA SER A 85 -21.99 -4.21 -8.24
C SER A 85 -20.98 -4.34 -9.38
N SER A 86 -19.68 -4.22 -9.07
CA SER A 86 -18.61 -4.34 -10.06
C SER A 86 -18.48 -5.78 -10.57
N PHE A 87 -18.54 -6.77 -9.68
CA PHE A 87 -18.48 -8.19 -10.03
C PHE A 87 -19.67 -8.59 -10.92
N PHE A 88 -20.90 -8.34 -10.46
CA PHE A 88 -22.10 -8.68 -11.23
C PHE A 88 -22.21 -7.90 -12.54
N GLY A 89 -21.79 -6.63 -12.55
CA GLY A 89 -21.69 -5.83 -13.77
C GLY A 89 -20.69 -6.37 -14.78
N HIS A 90 -19.54 -6.89 -14.32
CA HIS A 90 -18.55 -7.52 -15.20
C HIS A 90 -19.04 -8.85 -15.78
N LEU A 91 -19.73 -9.66 -14.97
CA LEU A 91 -20.27 -10.96 -15.40
C LEU A 91 -21.57 -10.82 -16.23
N GLU A 92 -22.09 -9.60 -16.40
CA GLU A 92 -23.39 -9.32 -17.03
C GLU A 92 -24.54 -10.09 -16.35
N LEU A 93 -24.49 -10.21 -15.03
CA LEU A 93 -25.48 -10.91 -14.22
C LEU A 93 -26.32 -9.93 -13.37
N PRO A 94 -27.59 -10.25 -13.10
CA PRO A 94 -28.39 -9.51 -12.13
C PRO A 94 -27.85 -9.69 -10.70
N LEU A 95 -27.92 -8.61 -9.91
CA LEU A 95 -27.59 -8.62 -8.48
C LEU A 95 -28.57 -9.48 -7.67
N GLU A 96 -29.85 -9.40 -8.01
CA GLU A 96 -30.94 -10.18 -7.40
C GLU A 96 -31.11 -11.53 -8.11
N GLY A 97 -31.58 -12.53 -7.36
CA GLY A 97 -31.87 -13.85 -7.88
C GLY A 97 -31.45 -14.98 -6.93
N GLY A 98 -31.67 -16.23 -7.38
CA GLY A 98 -31.36 -17.45 -6.66
C GLY A 98 -30.23 -18.28 -7.30
N VAL A 99 -29.62 -19.18 -6.54
CA VAL A 99 -28.55 -20.06 -7.07
C VAL A 99 -29.04 -21.10 -8.08
N THR A 100 -30.36 -21.23 -8.24
CA THR A 100 -31.03 -22.12 -9.19
C THR A 100 -31.45 -21.41 -10.48
N ASP A 101 -31.12 -20.13 -10.63
CA ASP A 101 -31.51 -19.37 -11.81
C ASP A 101 -30.71 -19.84 -13.04
N PRO A 102 -31.30 -19.79 -14.25
CA PRO A 102 -30.66 -20.32 -15.45
C PRO A 102 -29.31 -19.67 -15.79
N ASP A 103 -29.11 -18.43 -15.37
CA ASP A 103 -27.88 -17.67 -15.63
C ASP A 103 -26.70 -18.07 -14.73
N VAL A 104 -26.95 -18.87 -13.69
CA VAL A 104 -25.95 -19.46 -12.77
C VAL A 104 -26.08 -20.97 -12.64
N ASP A 105 -26.73 -21.64 -13.60
CA ASP A 105 -26.87 -23.10 -13.63
C ASP A 105 -25.60 -23.77 -14.16
N PHE A 106 -24.78 -24.33 -13.27
CA PHE A 106 -23.54 -25.04 -13.61
C PHE A 106 -23.78 -26.42 -14.26
N ASN A 107 -25.02 -26.89 -14.35
CA ASN A 107 -25.36 -28.09 -15.13
C ASN A 107 -25.44 -27.80 -16.63
N ASP A 108 -25.67 -26.54 -17.01
CA ASP A 108 -25.59 -26.09 -18.40
C ASP A 108 -24.10 -25.85 -18.76
N PRO A 109 -23.53 -26.62 -19.72
CA PRO A 109 -22.13 -26.46 -20.11
C PRO A 109 -21.79 -25.08 -20.68
N GLU A 110 -22.72 -24.41 -21.36
CA GLU A 110 -22.49 -23.09 -21.95
C GLU A 110 -22.44 -22.02 -20.86
N VAL A 111 -23.38 -22.07 -19.91
CA VAL A 111 -23.40 -21.16 -18.75
C VAL A 111 -22.15 -21.36 -17.89
N LYS A 112 -21.79 -22.62 -17.62
CA LYS A 112 -20.58 -22.97 -16.87
C LYS A 112 -19.30 -22.42 -17.52
N ALA A 113 -19.11 -22.64 -18.82
CA ALA A 113 -17.93 -22.17 -19.54
C ALA A 113 -17.82 -20.64 -19.52
N ARG A 114 -18.94 -19.95 -19.78
CA ARG A 114 -19.03 -18.48 -19.73
C ARG A 114 -18.65 -17.94 -18.36
N LEU A 115 -19.21 -18.50 -17.27
CA LEU A 115 -18.92 -18.02 -15.92
C LEU A 115 -17.45 -18.21 -15.53
N TYR A 116 -16.82 -19.32 -15.93
CA TYR A 116 -15.40 -19.54 -15.71
C TYR A 116 -14.56 -18.49 -16.42
N GLU A 117 -14.83 -18.24 -17.71
CA GLU A 117 -14.12 -17.22 -18.48
C GLU A 117 -14.29 -15.81 -17.88
N SER A 118 -15.51 -15.43 -17.49
CA SER A 118 -15.77 -14.12 -16.90
C SER A 118 -15.13 -13.94 -15.51
N VAL A 119 -15.11 -14.99 -14.68
CA VAL A 119 -14.43 -14.92 -13.36
C VAL A 119 -12.92 -14.78 -13.54
N ASP A 120 -12.32 -15.53 -14.48
CA ASP A 120 -10.90 -15.42 -14.78
C ASP A 120 -10.57 -14.03 -15.35
N ALA A 121 -11.40 -13.51 -16.27
CA ALA A 121 -11.23 -12.16 -16.82
C ALA A 121 -11.32 -11.07 -15.73
N PHE A 122 -12.25 -11.21 -14.78
CA PHE A 122 -12.34 -10.27 -13.65
C PHE A 122 -11.11 -10.36 -12.74
N ALA A 123 -10.59 -11.56 -12.49
CA ALA A 123 -9.38 -11.76 -11.70
C ALA A 123 -8.14 -11.14 -12.37
N GLU A 124 -7.99 -11.31 -13.69
CA GLU A 124 -6.91 -10.69 -14.47
C GLU A 124 -7.06 -9.16 -14.50
N TYR A 125 -8.28 -8.64 -14.62
CA TYR A 125 -8.54 -7.20 -14.51
C TYR A 125 -8.04 -6.63 -13.17
N LEU A 126 -8.33 -7.28 -12.05
CA LEU A 126 -7.82 -6.87 -10.74
C LEU A 126 -6.30 -7.04 -10.64
N MET A 127 -5.74 -8.11 -11.20
CA MET A 127 -4.31 -8.39 -11.18
C MET A 127 -3.52 -7.30 -11.90
N ASP A 128 -3.85 -7.04 -13.16
CA ASP A 128 -3.13 -6.14 -14.04
C ASP A 128 -3.30 -4.67 -13.66
N ASN A 129 -4.48 -4.28 -13.20
CA ASN A 129 -4.79 -2.88 -12.92
C ASN A 129 -4.56 -2.48 -11.46
N PHE A 130 -4.38 -3.43 -10.54
CA PHE A 130 -4.19 -3.11 -9.13
C PHE A 130 -3.03 -3.86 -8.50
N PHE A 131 -3.05 -5.19 -8.43
CA PHE A 131 -2.09 -5.95 -7.63
C PHE A 131 -0.66 -5.92 -8.19
N VAL A 132 -0.49 -6.10 -9.50
CA VAL A 132 0.82 -6.04 -10.17
C VAL A 132 1.44 -4.64 -10.06
N PRO A 133 0.77 -3.55 -10.47
CA PRO A 133 1.32 -2.20 -10.33
C PRO A 133 1.65 -1.85 -8.88
N LEU A 134 0.76 -2.17 -7.95
CA LEU A 134 0.93 -1.89 -6.53
C LEU A 134 2.19 -2.57 -5.99
N LYS A 135 2.37 -3.87 -6.24
CA LYS A 135 3.53 -4.62 -5.75
C LYS A 135 4.83 -4.21 -6.44
N SER A 136 4.80 -3.89 -7.74
CA SER A 136 5.98 -3.45 -8.49
C SER A 136 6.59 -2.14 -7.98
N ALA A 137 5.73 -1.26 -7.44
CA ALA A 137 6.11 0.10 -7.12
C ALA A 137 6.31 0.33 -5.60
N SER A 138 5.79 -0.56 -4.76
CA SER A 138 5.89 -0.45 -3.30
C SER A 138 7.32 -0.54 -2.75
N ASN A 139 8.27 -1.10 -3.51
CA ASN A 139 9.70 -1.10 -3.14
C ASN A 139 10.51 0.07 -3.74
N LYS A 140 9.90 0.89 -4.60
CA LYS A 140 10.54 2.00 -5.32
C LYS A 140 10.26 3.37 -4.70
N THR A 141 10.09 3.47 -3.37
CA THR A 141 9.93 4.75 -2.67
C THR A 141 11.00 5.73 -3.17
N PRO A 142 10.64 6.93 -3.67
CA PRO A 142 11.63 7.85 -4.20
C PRO A 142 12.61 8.22 -3.09
N GLN A 143 13.90 7.94 -3.31
CA GLN A 143 14.92 8.35 -2.37
C GLN A 143 15.07 9.88 -2.47
N PRO A 144 15.18 10.60 -1.34
CA PRO A 144 15.37 12.04 -1.40
C PRO A 144 16.71 12.36 -2.06
N SER A 145 16.68 13.22 -3.07
CA SER A 145 17.89 13.90 -3.55
C SER A 145 18.50 14.69 -2.39
N PRO A 146 19.85 14.80 -2.31
CA PRO A 146 20.49 15.64 -1.29
C PRO A 146 19.88 17.05 -1.28
N ILE A 147 19.67 17.65 -0.10
CA ILE A 147 19.08 19.00 0.05
C ILE A 147 19.80 20.03 -0.84
N THR A 148 21.12 19.91 -0.96
CA THR A 148 21.95 20.74 -1.84
C THR A 148 21.60 20.56 -3.31
N HIS A 149 21.31 19.33 -3.75
CA HIS A 149 20.91 19.02 -5.11
C HIS A 149 19.54 19.62 -5.46
N SER A 150 18.56 19.51 -4.54
CA SER A 150 17.24 20.14 -4.69
C SER A 150 17.33 21.67 -4.70
N ALA A 151 18.25 22.26 -3.93
CA ALA A 151 18.51 23.70 -3.95
C ALA A 151 19.19 24.15 -5.26
N VAL A 152 20.13 23.36 -5.79
CA VAL A 152 20.79 23.62 -7.08
C VAL A 152 19.80 23.51 -8.24
N GLN A 153 18.92 22.51 -8.27
CA GLN A 153 17.85 22.40 -9.26
C GLN A 153 16.92 23.62 -9.26
N ARG A 154 16.56 24.13 -8.08
CA ARG A 154 15.80 25.38 -7.95
C ARG A 154 16.55 26.59 -8.49
N ALA A 155 17.84 26.71 -8.19
CA ALA A 155 18.68 27.80 -8.68
C ALA A 155 18.90 27.74 -10.21
N GLN A 156 18.81 26.55 -10.80
CA GLN A 156 18.97 26.31 -12.25
C GLN A 156 17.65 26.45 -13.05
N GLY A 157 16.53 26.80 -12.41
CA GLY A 157 15.26 27.06 -13.11
C GLY A 157 14.57 25.81 -13.66
N SER A 158 15.04 24.60 -13.31
CA SER A 158 14.33 23.36 -13.64
C SER A 158 13.07 23.25 -12.79
N ALA A 159 11.96 23.75 -13.33
CA ALA A 159 10.59 23.71 -12.84
C ALA A 159 10.44 23.76 -11.30
N ALA A 160 10.21 24.96 -10.76
CA ALA A 160 9.57 25.11 -9.46
C ALA A 160 8.14 24.51 -9.56
N LEU A 161 8.04 23.19 -9.45
CA LEU A 161 6.76 22.52 -9.27
C LEU A 161 6.14 23.09 -7.99
N PRO A 162 4.87 23.55 -8.03
CA PRO A 162 4.24 24.14 -6.86
C PRO A 162 4.28 23.14 -5.69
N GLN A 163 4.35 23.65 -4.46
CA GLN A 163 4.37 22.81 -3.23
C GLN A 163 3.15 21.87 -3.11
N SER A 164 2.13 22.06 -3.95
CA SER A 164 0.98 21.17 -4.12
C SER A 164 1.31 19.85 -4.84
N VAL A 165 2.42 19.76 -5.58
CA VAL A 165 2.82 18.54 -6.28
C VAL A 165 3.33 17.51 -5.27
N ALA A 166 2.77 16.30 -5.35
CA ALA A 166 3.13 15.18 -4.49
C ALA A 166 4.48 14.57 -4.88
N GLY A 167 5.22 14.06 -3.90
CA GLY A 167 6.46 13.31 -4.15
C GLY A 167 7.65 14.16 -4.58
N THR A 168 7.63 15.48 -4.34
CA THR A 168 8.82 16.31 -4.57
C THR A 168 9.92 15.95 -3.55
N PRO A 169 11.22 16.03 -3.92
CA PRO A 169 12.31 15.68 -3.01
C PRO A 169 12.25 16.40 -1.66
N ASP A 170 11.84 17.68 -1.65
CA ASP A 170 11.71 18.49 -0.44
C ASP A 170 10.59 17.96 0.48
N ARG A 171 9.44 17.57 -0.09
CA ARG A 171 8.32 16.99 0.68
C ARG A 171 8.69 15.63 1.25
N ILE A 172 9.34 14.78 0.48
CA ILE A 172 9.80 13.47 0.93
C ILE A 172 10.84 13.63 2.06
N SER A 173 11.77 14.58 1.93
CA SER A 173 12.74 14.88 2.98
C SER A 173 12.06 15.40 4.26
N ALA A 174 11.06 16.29 4.13
CA ALA A 174 10.31 16.80 5.27
C ALA A 174 9.48 15.71 5.97
N LEU A 175 8.82 14.85 5.19
CA LEU A 175 8.10 13.67 5.69
C LEU A 175 9.04 12.75 6.45
N ARG A 176 10.23 12.49 5.89
CA ARG A 176 11.23 11.62 6.54
C ARG A 176 11.63 12.14 7.91
N GLY A 177 12.00 13.42 8.01
CA GLY A 177 12.36 14.04 9.29
C GLY A 177 11.21 13.99 10.30
N THR A 178 9.99 14.26 9.84
CA THR A 178 8.78 14.24 10.66
C THR A 178 8.49 12.85 11.22
N CYS A 179 8.52 11.82 10.39
CA CYS A 179 8.30 10.44 10.83
C CYS A 179 9.42 9.93 11.76
N LEU A 180 10.69 10.27 11.49
CA LEU A 180 11.80 9.92 12.38
C LEU A 180 11.59 10.49 13.79
N VAL A 181 11.21 11.77 13.91
CA VAL A 181 10.93 12.40 15.20
C VAL A 181 9.73 11.73 15.88
N ARG A 182 8.61 11.53 15.17
CA ARG A 182 7.42 10.86 15.72
C ARG A 182 7.75 9.46 16.24
N ASP A 183 8.54 8.70 15.49
CA ASP A 183 8.88 7.31 15.80
C ASP A 183 10.11 7.20 16.72
N ARG A 184 10.53 8.32 17.35
CA ARG A 184 11.67 8.41 18.29
C ARG A 184 12.97 7.86 17.70
N HIS A 185 13.20 8.14 16.42
CA HIS A 185 14.34 7.68 15.64
C HIS A 185 14.53 6.15 15.69
N ARG A 186 13.44 5.39 15.85
CA ARG A 186 13.46 3.93 15.93
C ARG A 186 12.62 3.32 14.82
N CYS A 187 13.07 2.16 14.35
CA CYS A 187 12.25 1.29 13.52
C CYS A 187 10.99 0.90 14.31
N VAL A 188 9.80 1.11 13.73
CA VAL A 188 8.53 0.82 14.42
C VAL A 188 8.38 -0.67 14.79
N ILE A 189 9.03 -1.56 14.03
CA ILE A 189 8.99 -3.02 14.24
C ILE A 189 10.10 -3.48 15.21
N SER A 190 11.36 -3.34 14.79
CA SER A 190 12.51 -3.90 15.55
C SER A 190 12.95 -3.04 16.72
N ARG A 191 12.46 -1.79 16.83
CA ARG A 191 12.90 -0.76 17.78
C ARG A 191 14.38 -0.37 17.68
N LYS A 192 15.12 -0.86 16.69
CA LYS A 192 16.50 -0.44 16.43
C LYS A 192 16.56 1.04 16.07
N PHE A 193 17.57 1.73 16.59
CA PHE A 193 17.76 3.17 16.50
C PHE A 193 18.44 3.58 15.19
N ASP A 194 18.18 4.79 14.71
CA ASP A 194 18.77 5.29 13.47
C ASP A 194 20.28 5.51 13.58
N THR A 195 21.02 4.91 12.65
CA THR A 195 22.49 5.02 12.59
C THR A 195 22.95 6.47 12.39
N ASN A 196 22.27 7.27 11.56
CA ASN A 196 22.71 8.63 11.26
C ASN A 196 22.49 9.54 12.48
N GLU A 197 21.34 9.42 13.13
CA GLU A 197 21.03 10.13 14.37
C GLU A 197 21.98 9.69 15.51
N GLY A 198 22.25 8.39 15.62
CA GLY A 198 23.21 7.86 16.59
C GLY A 198 24.59 8.45 16.40
N GLN A 199 25.07 8.52 15.15
CA GLN A 199 26.35 9.12 14.81
C GLN A 199 26.38 10.62 15.13
N ARG A 200 25.29 11.35 14.85
CA ARG A 200 25.16 12.77 15.19
C ARG A 200 25.28 12.98 16.70
N ARG A 201 24.55 12.19 17.50
CA ARG A 201 24.59 12.28 18.97
C ARG A 201 25.94 11.88 19.54
N TYR A 202 26.60 10.86 18.99
CA TYR A 202 27.93 10.44 19.40
C TYR A 202 28.96 11.57 19.28
N ARG A 203 28.94 12.32 18.17
CA ARG A 203 29.85 13.46 17.93
C ARG A 203 29.71 14.58 18.96
N THR A 204 28.54 14.70 19.59
CA THR A 204 28.24 15.73 20.59
C THR A 204 28.16 15.18 22.02
N ALA A 205 28.32 13.88 22.21
CA ALA A 205 28.13 13.23 23.50
C ALA A 205 29.31 13.50 24.43
N GLN A 206 29.00 13.97 25.64
CA GLN A 206 29.97 13.97 26.73
C GLN A 206 30.21 12.51 27.16
N ALA A 207 31.48 12.10 27.22
CA ALA A 207 31.92 10.73 27.54
C ALA A 207 31.57 9.62 26.51
N GLY A 208 31.16 9.98 25.29
CA GLY A 208 30.95 9.01 24.19
C GLY A 208 29.73 8.09 24.35
N ILE A 209 28.88 8.32 25.35
CA ILE A 209 27.65 7.55 25.57
C ILE A 209 26.52 8.15 24.71
N VAL A 210 26.07 7.41 23.71
CA VAL A 210 24.90 7.76 22.91
C VAL A 210 23.62 7.42 23.68
N ARG A 211 22.71 8.38 23.75
CA ARG A 211 21.39 8.22 24.38
C ARG A 211 20.27 8.37 23.35
N ASP A 212 19.20 7.62 23.54
CA ASP A 212 17.98 7.72 22.73
C ASP A 212 17.12 8.93 23.15
N ASP A 213 15.96 9.07 22.51
CA ASP A 213 15.02 10.18 22.69
C ASP A 213 14.45 10.22 24.12
N ASP A 214 14.46 9.10 24.85
CA ASP A 214 14.06 9.00 26.25
C ASP A 214 15.26 9.17 27.22
N GLY A 215 16.45 9.47 26.70
CA GLY A 215 17.67 9.66 27.47
C GLY A 215 18.35 8.36 27.92
N LEU A 216 17.92 7.19 27.42
CA LEU A 216 18.48 5.89 27.77
C LEU A 216 19.69 5.56 26.90
N PRO A 217 20.75 4.94 27.47
CA PRO A 217 21.91 4.54 26.68
C PRO A 217 21.54 3.48 25.63
N ILE A 218 22.13 3.58 24.43
CA ILE A 218 21.87 2.67 23.32
C ILE A 218 23.01 1.66 23.19
N GLY A 219 22.70 0.37 23.06
CA GLY A 219 23.70 -0.67 22.84
C GLY A 219 24.35 -0.57 21.46
N ALA A 220 25.62 -0.97 21.35
CA ALA A 220 26.38 -0.94 20.09
C ALA A 220 25.70 -1.71 18.93
N HIS A 221 24.91 -2.75 19.24
CA HIS A 221 24.20 -3.57 18.26
C HIS A 221 22.75 -3.14 17.99
N ASP A 222 22.33 -2.00 18.57
CA ASP A 222 20.96 -1.51 18.49
C ASP A 222 20.73 -0.47 17.39
N PHE A 223 21.71 -0.26 16.51
CA PHE A 223 21.61 0.66 15.37
C PHE A 223 21.21 -0.04 14.07
N ARG A 224 20.40 0.63 13.25
CA ARG A 224 20.07 0.27 11.87
C ARG A 224 19.89 1.53 11.03
N HIS A 225 20.18 1.44 9.73
CA HIS A 225 19.78 2.49 8.80
C HIS A 225 18.26 2.49 8.68
N LEU A 226 17.65 3.64 8.98
CA LEU A 226 16.21 3.80 8.89
C LEU A 226 15.80 4.62 7.67
N GLU A 227 14.69 4.20 7.07
CA GLU A 227 14.00 4.86 5.98
C GLU A 227 12.54 5.05 6.36
N VAL A 228 11.85 5.93 5.63
CA VAL A 228 10.43 6.15 5.82
C VAL A 228 9.68 5.52 4.66
N ALA A 229 8.75 4.64 4.99
CA ALA A 229 7.96 3.88 4.05
C ALA A 229 6.52 4.38 4.11
N HIS A 230 5.92 4.63 2.95
CA HIS A 230 4.48 4.86 2.88
C HIS A 230 3.72 3.56 3.21
N ILE A 231 2.57 3.67 3.89
CA ILE A 231 1.68 2.53 4.19
C ILE A 231 0.95 2.10 2.93
N LEU A 232 0.27 3.04 2.27
CA LEU A 232 -0.16 2.91 0.89
C LEU A 232 0.83 3.64 -0.02
N PRO A 233 1.42 2.95 -1.01
CA PRO A 233 2.58 3.45 -1.74
C PRO A 233 2.25 4.66 -2.60
N HIS A 234 3.22 5.57 -2.71
CA HIS A 234 3.13 6.81 -3.49
C HIS A 234 2.74 6.60 -4.95
N SER A 235 3.12 5.46 -5.52
CA SER A 235 2.82 5.07 -6.90
C SER A 235 1.35 4.94 -7.23
N LEU A 236 0.47 4.73 -6.23
CA LEU A 236 -0.98 4.72 -6.44
C LEU A 236 -1.52 6.05 -6.96
N VAL A 237 -0.82 7.15 -6.71
CA VAL A 237 -1.31 8.50 -6.97
C VAL A 237 -0.32 9.37 -7.75
N LYS A 238 0.84 8.83 -8.12
CA LYS A 238 1.83 9.54 -8.93
C LYS A 238 1.29 9.67 -10.36
N ALA A 239 0.95 10.89 -10.78
CA ALA A 239 0.71 11.19 -12.19
C ALA A 239 2.05 11.37 -12.91
N PRO A 240 2.17 10.93 -14.18
CA PRO A 240 3.13 11.52 -15.10
C PRO A 240 2.88 13.03 -15.16
N ILE A 241 3.94 13.82 -15.31
CA ILE A 241 3.89 15.29 -15.24
C ILE A 241 2.95 15.90 -16.31
N ASP A 242 2.57 15.13 -17.34
CA ASP A 242 1.79 15.59 -18.50
C ASP A 242 0.39 14.97 -18.69
N SER A 243 -0.18 14.21 -17.73
CA SER A 243 -1.53 13.66 -17.92
C SER A 243 -2.55 14.07 -16.86
N LEU A 244 -3.57 14.81 -17.31
CA LEU A 244 -4.88 14.89 -16.67
C LEU A 244 -5.41 13.46 -16.50
N LEU A 245 -5.31 12.91 -15.28
CA LEU A 245 -5.83 11.60 -14.86
C LEU A 245 -5.60 10.48 -15.88
N ASP A 246 -4.39 9.93 -15.88
CA ASP A 246 -4.10 8.65 -16.54
C ASP A 246 -5.22 7.61 -16.28
N PRO A 247 -5.90 7.08 -17.33
CA PRO A 247 -6.96 6.08 -17.17
C PRO A 247 -6.55 4.91 -16.28
N ALA A 248 -5.29 4.46 -16.36
CA ALA A 248 -4.79 3.36 -15.52
C ALA A 248 -4.78 3.73 -14.04
N ARG A 249 -4.38 4.96 -13.70
CA ARG A 249 -4.44 5.48 -12.33
C ARG A 249 -5.88 5.56 -11.84
N LYS A 250 -6.81 6.04 -12.67
CA LYS A 250 -8.23 6.11 -12.28
C LYS A 250 -8.76 4.71 -11.93
N ILE A 251 -8.50 3.72 -12.78
CA ILE A 251 -8.87 2.32 -12.52
C ILE A 251 -8.27 1.83 -11.20
N THR A 252 -6.98 2.09 -10.97
CA THR A 252 -6.30 1.69 -9.73
C THR A 252 -6.99 2.29 -8.49
N LEU A 253 -7.37 3.56 -8.54
CA LEU A 253 -8.07 4.25 -7.45
C LEU A 253 -9.51 3.76 -7.28
N ASP A 254 -10.20 3.44 -8.37
CA ASP A 254 -11.56 2.87 -8.35
C ASP A 254 -11.54 1.47 -7.70
N ILE A 255 -10.55 0.64 -8.02
CA ILE A 255 -10.33 -0.67 -7.36
C ILE A 255 -9.99 -0.46 -5.87
N LEU A 256 -9.13 0.50 -5.54
CA LEU A 256 -8.83 0.81 -4.14
C LEU A 256 -10.08 1.20 -3.33
N ASN A 257 -11.02 1.93 -3.94
CA ASN A 257 -12.30 2.28 -3.30
C ASN A 257 -13.22 1.07 -3.07
N MET A 258 -13.03 -0.05 -3.78
CA MET A 258 -13.76 -1.30 -3.48
C MET A 258 -13.32 -1.90 -2.14
N PHE A 259 -12.07 -1.67 -1.72
CA PHE A 259 -11.58 -2.14 -0.42
C PHE A 259 -12.11 -1.33 0.75
N ASP A 260 -12.09 -0.01 0.63
CA ASP A 260 -12.51 0.87 1.71
C ASP A 260 -13.01 2.20 1.12
N VAL A 261 -14.33 2.34 0.99
CA VAL A 261 -15.01 3.48 0.37
C VAL A 261 -14.46 4.81 0.86
N GLY A 262 -13.95 5.60 -0.08
CA GLY A 262 -13.42 6.92 0.18
C GLY A 262 -11.97 6.91 0.65
N VAL A 263 -11.29 5.79 0.87
CA VAL A 263 -9.86 5.81 1.26
C VAL A 263 -8.99 6.68 0.33
N VAL A 264 -9.39 6.81 -0.93
CA VAL A 264 -8.71 7.65 -1.93
C VAL A 264 -8.49 9.09 -1.43
N HIS A 265 -9.42 9.68 -0.67
CA HIS A 265 -9.23 11.04 -0.12
C HIS A 265 -8.08 11.15 0.88
N LEU A 266 -7.63 10.03 1.47
CA LEU A 266 -6.50 9.97 2.41
C LEU A 266 -5.15 9.89 1.68
N ILE A 267 -5.14 9.70 0.37
CA ILE A 267 -3.90 9.55 -0.39
C ILE A 267 -3.85 10.45 -1.62
N GLU A 268 -4.89 11.22 -1.92
CA GLU A 268 -4.89 12.09 -3.09
C GLU A 268 -4.04 13.36 -2.93
N GLY A 269 -3.33 13.71 -3.99
CA GLY A 269 -2.59 14.97 -4.08
C GLY A 269 -1.60 15.11 -2.93
N ALA A 270 -1.76 16.16 -2.12
CA ALA A 270 -0.85 16.39 -1.00
C ALA A 270 -1.01 15.41 0.16
N GLU A 271 -2.10 14.64 0.22
CA GLU A 271 -2.39 13.75 1.32
C GLU A 271 -1.50 12.48 1.34
N ILE A 272 -0.96 12.07 0.17
CA ILE A 272 -0.06 10.91 0.10
C ILE A 272 1.20 11.05 0.97
N ASP A 273 1.76 12.25 1.07
CA ASP A 273 2.99 12.53 1.81
C ASP A 273 2.70 13.01 3.24
N ARG A 274 1.56 12.62 3.81
CA ARG A 274 1.22 12.90 5.20
C ARG A 274 1.82 11.86 6.14
N PRO A 275 2.21 12.26 7.37
CA PRO A 275 2.77 11.33 8.35
C PRO A 275 1.85 10.15 8.68
N TYR A 276 0.53 10.31 8.61
CA TYR A 276 -0.40 9.21 8.87
C TYR A 276 -0.33 8.08 7.83
N ASN A 277 0.19 8.34 6.63
CA ASN A 277 0.42 7.34 5.59
C ASN A 277 1.89 6.89 5.57
N ALA A 278 2.69 7.12 6.62
CA ALA A 278 4.10 6.79 6.59
C ALA A 278 4.66 6.32 7.95
N ILE A 279 5.62 5.41 7.90
CA ILE A 279 6.28 4.82 9.08
C ILE A 279 7.79 4.66 8.90
N THR A 280 8.52 4.76 10.00
CA THR A 280 9.97 4.55 10.04
C THR A 280 10.31 3.07 10.15
N LEU A 281 11.03 2.53 9.16
CA LEU A 281 11.44 1.13 9.08
C LEU A 281 12.94 1.02 8.83
N SER A 282 13.57 -0.08 9.27
CA SER A 282 14.89 -0.42 8.73
C SER A 282 14.76 -0.88 7.28
N ILE A 283 15.85 -0.85 6.53
CA ILE A 283 15.86 -1.28 5.11
C ILE A 283 15.23 -2.67 4.93
N ASP A 284 15.65 -3.66 5.74
CA ASP A 284 15.12 -5.02 5.66
C ASP A 284 13.61 -5.07 5.88
N HIS A 285 13.11 -4.37 6.90
CA HIS A 285 11.67 -4.33 7.19
C HIS A 285 10.89 -3.57 6.12
N ARG A 286 11.44 -2.47 5.59
CA ARG A 286 10.82 -1.68 4.52
C ARG A 286 10.60 -2.54 3.28
N LEU A 287 11.61 -3.28 2.84
CA LEU A 287 11.51 -4.13 1.64
C LEU A 287 10.39 -5.18 1.80
N LYS A 288 10.28 -5.79 2.98
CA LYS A 288 9.26 -6.81 3.26
C LYS A 288 7.87 -6.21 3.43
N PHE A 289 7.78 -5.06 4.08
CA PHE A 289 6.53 -4.30 4.22
C PHE A 289 6.01 -3.79 2.87
N GLY A 290 6.88 -3.23 2.03
CA GLY A 290 6.55 -2.79 0.67
C GLY A 290 6.11 -3.96 -0.22
N SER A 291 6.72 -5.14 -0.10
CA SER A 291 6.29 -6.34 -0.84
C SER A 291 5.03 -7.03 -0.28
N PHE A 292 4.35 -6.44 0.71
CA PHE A 292 3.20 -7.01 1.41
C PHE A 292 3.47 -8.38 2.07
N GLN A 293 4.74 -8.65 2.44
CA GLN A 293 5.15 -9.87 3.13
C GLN A 293 5.07 -9.73 4.66
N LEU A 294 4.90 -8.50 5.15
CA LEU A 294 4.64 -8.12 6.55
C LEU A 294 3.31 -7.38 6.64
N PHE A 295 2.63 -7.48 7.77
CA PHE A 295 1.38 -6.77 7.99
C PHE A 295 1.22 -6.34 9.45
N PHE A 296 0.30 -5.38 9.67
CA PHE A 296 -0.04 -4.82 10.97
C PHE A 296 -1.52 -5.14 11.26
N GLU A 297 -1.77 -6.02 12.21
CA GLU A 297 -3.11 -6.34 12.69
C GLU A 297 -3.47 -5.47 13.89
N PRO A 298 -4.64 -4.83 13.92
CA PRO A 298 -5.12 -4.18 15.13
C PRO A 298 -5.36 -5.24 16.21
N LEU A 299 -5.01 -4.91 17.45
CA LEU A 299 -5.47 -5.71 18.59
C LEU A 299 -6.88 -5.29 18.98
N SER A 300 -7.62 -6.18 19.66
CA SER A 300 -8.98 -5.92 20.12
C SER A 300 -9.09 -4.62 20.94
N ASP A 301 -10.29 -4.06 21.01
CA ASP A 301 -10.60 -2.76 21.62
C ASP A 301 -10.22 -2.62 23.11
N GLN A 302 -9.81 -3.72 23.75
CA GLN A 302 -9.35 -3.75 25.14
C GLN A 302 -7.85 -3.40 25.30
N GLN A 303 -7.12 -3.23 24.20
CA GLN A 303 -5.69 -2.90 24.20
C GLN A 303 -5.43 -1.39 24.06
N PRO A 304 -4.21 -0.91 24.40
CA PRO A 304 -3.88 0.51 24.24
C PRO A 304 -4.06 0.95 22.78
N PRO A 305 -4.53 2.18 22.52
CA PRO A 305 -4.73 2.69 21.17
C PRO A 305 -3.40 2.67 20.38
N HIS A 306 -3.48 2.51 19.06
CA HIS A 306 -2.32 2.39 18.17
C HIS A 306 -1.39 1.20 18.50
N THR A 307 -1.95 0.13 19.08
CA THR A 307 -1.22 -1.11 19.31
C THR A 307 -1.55 -2.15 18.24
N HIS A 308 -0.51 -2.69 17.64
CA HIS A 308 -0.62 -3.66 16.55
C HIS A 308 0.18 -4.91 16.85
N ARG A 309 -0.37 -6.06 16.45
CA ARG A 309 0.38 -7.30 16.23
C ARG A 309 1.00 -7.20 14.84
N ILE A 310 2.32 -7.35 14.76
CA ILE A 310 3.07 -7.26 13.52
C ILE A 310 3.62 -8.64 13.24
N ASP A 311 3.34 -9.16 12.05
CA ASP A 311 3.70 -10.52 11.66
C ASP A 311 4.06 -10.59 10.17
N ALA A 312 4.62 -11.72 9.76
CA ALA A 312 4.92 -12.07 8.38
C ALA A 312 4.11 -13.29 7.95
N PHE A 313 3.91 -13.47 6.65
CA PHE A 313 3.29 -14.70 6.11
C PHE A 313 4.28 -15.86 6.04
N ASP A 314 5.52 -15.58 5.65
CA ASP A 314 6.55 -16.60 5.44
C ASP A 314 7.27 -16.97 6.76
N PRO A 315 7.35 -18.27 7.12
CA PRO A 315 8.01 -18.71 8.36
C PRO A 315 9.50 -18.36 8.45
N PHE A 316 10.20 -18.34 7.32
CA PHE A 316 11.62 -17.98 7.29
C PHE A 316 11.82 -16.48 7.58
N LEU A 317 10.97 -15.60 7.02
CA LEU A 317 10.93 -14.19 7.35
C LEU A 317 10.57 -13.94 8.82
N ARG A 318 9.62 -14.71 9.39
CA ARG A 318 9.30 -14.62 10.82
C ARG A 318 10.54 -14.81 11.69
N ASN A 319 11.32 -15.86 11.40
CA ASN A 319 12.52 -16.18 12.16
C ASN A 319 13.60 -15.10 12.02
N ILE A 320 13.88 -14.63 10.81
CA ILE A 320 14.95 -13.64 10.56
C ILE A 320 14.62 -12.26 11.12
N LEU A 321 13.35 -11.86 11.08
CA LEU A 321 12.90 -10.56 11.56
C LEU A 321 12.45 -10.58 13.02
N GLY A 322 12.40 -11.76 13.65
CA GLY A 322 11.96 -11.93 15.04
C GLY A 322 10.49 -11.62 15.24
N LEU A 323 9.63 -12.10 14.33
CA LEU A 323 8.17 -11.90 14.33
C LEU A 323 7.43 -13.17 14.77
N PRO A 324 6.21 -13.07 15.32
CA PRO A 324 5.43 -11.85 15.51
C PRO A 324 5.90 -11.00 16.70
N VAL A 325 5.62 -9.70 16.65
CA VAL A 325 5.82 -8.78 17.78
C VAL A 325 4.60 -7.90 18.00
N THR A 326 4.37 -7.51 19.25
CA THR A 326 3.36 -6.50 19.59
C THR A 326 4.03 -5.15 19.80
N ARG A 327 3.47 -4.10 19.17
CA ARG A 327 4.00 -2.74 19.24
C ARG A 327 2.89 -1.72 19.40
N THR A 328 2.99 -0.92 20.45
CA THR A 328 2.29 0.37 20.56
C THR A 328 3.10 1.43 19.83
N LEU A 329 2.53 2.04 18.80
CA LEU A 329 3.22 3.04 17.98
C LEU A 329 3.37 4.36 18.76
N TYR A 330 4.50 5.03 18.55
CA TYR A 330 4.78 6.28 19.25
C TYR A 330 3.88 7.40 18.73
N LEU A 331 3.46 8.25 19.65
CA LEU A 331 2.82 9.53 19.34
C LEU A 331 3.85 10.63 19.55
N SER A 332 3.79 11.69 18.74
CA SER A 332 4.56 12.91 19.03
C SER A 332 4.12 13.48 20.37
N ASP A 333 5.06 13.96 21.19
CA ASP A 333 4.79 14.41 22.57
C ASP A 333 3.68 15.47 22.63
N ASN A 334 3.70 16.40 21.67
CA ASN A 334 2.71 17.48 21.55
C ASN A 334 1.50 17.11 20.67
N ARG A 335 1.44 15.88 20.16
CA ARG A 335 0.43 15.40 19.20
C ARG A 335 0.26 16.36 18.00
N ASN A 336 1.38 16.88 17.52
CA ASN A 336 1.44 17.79 16.37
C ASN A 336 1.79 17.06 15.07
N ILE A 337 2.27 15.83 15.16
CA ILE A 337 2.52 14.93 14.04
C ILE A 337 1.48 13.81 14.10
N ASP A 338 0.76 13.62 13.00
CA ASP A 338 -0.29 12.61 12.91
C ASP A 338 0.27 11.20 13.13
N PRO A 339 -0.43 10.35 13.92
CA PRO A 339 -0.08 8.96 14.06
C PRO A 339 -0.34 8.19 12.75
N PRO A 340 0.37 7.07 12.54
CA PRO A 340 0.03 6.13 11.47
C PRO A 340 -1.45 5.75 11.50
N SER A 341 -2.12 5.80 10.34
CA SER A 341 -3.55 5.57 10.22
C SER A 341 -3.89 4.08 10.38
N PRO A 342 -4.71 3.69 11.37
CA PRO A 342 -5.18 2.31 11.51
C PRO A 342 -5.97 1.83 10.29
N ARG A 343 -6.69 2.75 9.61
CA ARG A 343 -7.45 2.45 8.39
C ARG A 343 -6.53 2.06 7.25
N LEU A 344 -5.43 2.80 7.04
CA LEU A 344 -4.46 2.48 5.99
C LEU A 344 -3.70 1.18 6.29
N PHE A 345 -3.37 0.91 7.56
CA PHE A 345 -2.80 -0.38 7.94
C PHE A 345 -3.76 -1.55 7.68
N ALA A 346 -5.04 -1.38 7.96
CA ALA A 346 -6.02 -2.43 7.73
C ALA A 346 -6.15 -2.76 6.23
N ILE A 347 -6.06 -1.76 5.35
CA ILE A 347 -6.05 -1.95 3.90
C ILE A 347 -4.76 -2.64 3.44
N HIS A 348 -3.61 -2.19 3.93
CA HIS A 348 -2.33 -2.85 3.64
C HIS A 348 -2.34 -4.32 4.09
N CYS A 349 -2.87 -4.59 5.28
CA CYS A 349 -3.06 -5.94 5.82
C CYS A 349 -3.99 -6.79 4.93
N ALA A 350 -5.14 -6.24 4.54
CA ALA A 350 -6.09 -6.90 3.64
C ALA A 350 -5.42 -7.32 2.31
N ILE A 351 -4.71 -6.39 1.67
CA ILE A 351 -4.00 -6.64 0.42
C ILE A 351 -2.93 -7.74 0.61
N GLY A 352 -2.18 -7.69 1.72
CA GLY A 352 -1.19 -8.73 2.03
C GLY A 352 -1.81 -10.12 2.18
N HIS A 353 -2.94 -10.23 2.88
CA HIS A 353 -3.66 -11.50 3.02
C HIS A 353 -4.18 -12.02 1.69
N ILE A 354 -4.76 -11.15 0.85
CA ILE A 354 -5.24 -11.53 -0.48
C ILE A 354 -4.09 -12.06 -1.34
N LEU A 355 -2.98 -11.32 -1.41
CA LEU A 355 -1.79 -11.71 -2.17
C LEU A 355 -1.23 -13.05 -1.68
N HIS A 356 -1.21 -13.28 -0.36
CA HIS A 356 -0.71 -14.51 0.22
C HIS A 356 -1.63 -15.71 -0.05
N LEU A 357 -2.91 -15.59 0.32
CA LEU A 357 -3.88 -16.69 0.31
C LEU A 357 -4.31 -17.10 -1.10
N SER A 358 -4.31 -16.19 -2.07
CA SER A 358 -4.59 -16.52 -3.49
C SER A 358 -3.37 -17.07 -4.24
N GLY A 359 -2.16 -16.95 -3.67
CA GLY A 359 -0.90 -17.23 -4.36
C GLY A 359 -0.42 -16.12 -5.31
N ALA A 360 -1.23 -15.08 -5.53
CA ALA A 360 -0.91 -13.94 -6.40
C ALA A 360 0.41 -13.24 -6.03
N GLY A 361 0.71 -13.13 -4.74
CA GLY A 361 1.95 -12.52 -4.27
C GLY A 361 3.18 -13.26 -4.81
N ASN A 362 3.21 -14.59 -4.68
CA ASN A 362 4.32 -15.41 -5.14
C ASN A 362 4.42 -15.42 -6.66
N TYR A 363 3.27 -15.43 -7.34
CA TYR A 363 3.17 -15.31 -8.79
C TYR A 363 3.83 -14.03 -9.31
N ILE A 364 3.46 -12.87 -8.74
CA ILE A 364 4.07 -11.58 -9.11
C ILE A 364 5.58 -11.56 -8.81
N ASP A 365 6.00 -12.09 -7.65
CA ASP A 365 7.42 -12.17 -7.30
C ASP A 365 8.21 -13.01 -8.31
N GLN A 366 7.59 -14.06 -8.84
CA GLN A 366 8.21 -14.88 -9.88
C GLN A 366 8.30 -14.13 -11.21
N ILE A 367 7.26 -13.42 -11.63
CA ILE A 367 7.30 -12.60 -12.86
C ILE A 367 8.47 -11.61 -12.80
N PHE A 368 8.67 -10.94 -11.66
CA PHE A 368 9.77 -10.00 -11.49
C PHE A 368 11.14 -10.68 -11.47
N ARG A 369 11.28 -11.81 -10.78
CA ARG A 369 12.53 -12.59 -10.79
C ARG A 369 12.89 -13.08 -12.20
N ASP A 370 11.93 -13.63 -12.92
CA ASP A 370 12.17 -14.18 -14.26
C ASP A 370 12.59 -13.06 -15.24
N ALA A 371 11.99 -11.88 -15.11
CA ALA A 371 12.35 -10.70 -15.90
C ALA A 371 13.75 -10.16 -15.58
N GLU A 372 14.16 -10.19 -14.31
CA GLU A 372 15.49 -9.76 -13.87
C GLU A 372 16.59 -10.78 -14.24
N GLU A 373 16.32 -12.08 -14.12
CA GLU A 373 17.31 -13.15 -14.28
C GLU A 373 17.49 -13.59 -15.74
N TYR A 374 16.41 -13.66 -16.52
CA TYR A 374 16.44 -14.27 -17.86
C TYR A 374 16.11 -13.30 -19.00
N GLY A 375 15.62 -12.09 -18.71
CA GLY A 375 15.11 -11.19 -19.73
C GLY A 375 13.93 -11.80 -20.50
N ILE A 376 13.82 -11.54 -21.81
CA ILE A 376 12.79 -12.16 -22.66
C ILE A 376 13.25 -13.57 -23.04
N ARG A 377 12.66 -14.59 -22.41
CA ARG A 377 12.92 -15.99 -22.73
C ARG A 377 12.33 -16.34 -24.10
N SER A 378 13.12 -17.06 -24.89
CA SER A 378 12.77 -17.50 -26.26
C SER A 378 11.73 -18.62 -26.31
N ASP A 379 11.39 -19.21 -25.16
CA ASP A 379 10.37 -20.27 -25.00
C ASP A 379 8.94 -19.70 -24.86
N GLY A 380 8.77 -18.38 -24.87
CA GLY A 380 7.48 -17.72 -24.72
C GLY A 380 6.93 -17.73 -23.29
N SER A 381 7.68 -18.22 -22.29
CA SER A 381 7.23 -18.23 -20.89
C SER A 381 7.35 -16.87 -20.21
N THR A 382 7.95 -15.88 -20.88
CA THR A 382 8.02 -14.51 -20.37
C THR A 382 6.69 -13.81 -20.59
N GLN A 383 6.05 -13.36 -19.51
CA GLN A 383 4.83 -12.57 -19.58
C GLN A 383 5.13 -11.13 -20.05
N LEU A 384 5.39 -11.02 -21.36
CA LEU A 384 5.82 -9.79 -22.01
C LEU A 384 4.76 -8.69 -21.87
N GLY A 385 3.47 -9.05 -21.90
CA GLY A 385 2.36 -8.10 -21.69
C GLY A 385 2.46 -7.39 -20.35
N THR A 386 2.61 -8.15 -19.26
CA THR A 386 2.75 -7.62 -17.90
C THR A 386 4.01 -6.77 -17.75
N LEU A 387 5.14 -7.19 -18.31
CA LEU A 387 6.41 -6.44 -18.25
C LEU A 387 6.40 -5.16 -19.10
N LEU A 388 5.71 -5.15 -20.24
CA LEU A 388 5.54 -3.97 -21.08
C LEU A 388 4.61 -2.95 -20.42
N SER A 389 3.49 -3.39 -19.82
CA SER A 389 2.62 -2.53 -19.01
C SER A 389 3.37 -1.88 -17.84
N LEU A 390 4.29 -2.61 -17.20
CA LEU A 390 5.13 -2.08 -16.12
C LEU A 390 6.21 -1.10 -16.62
N LYS A 391 6.83 -1.36 -17.78
CA LYS A 391 7.83 -0.47 -18.37
C LYS A 391 7.21 0.83 -18.85
N LEU A 392 6.05 0.79 -19.51
CA LEU A 392 5.35 1.98 -19.98
C LEU A 392 4.91 2.88 -18.81
N ASN A 393 4.62 2.30 -17.64
CA ASN A 393 4.32 3.03 -16.41
C ASN A 393 5.57 3.44 -15.60
N SER A 394 6.77 2.99 -15.98
CA SER A 394 8.04 3.24 -15.27
C SER A 394 9.04 4.10 -16.05
N THR A 395 8.82 4.36 -17.34
CA THR A 395 9.76 5.10 -18.20
C THR A 395 9.73 6.61 -17.97
N GLU A 396 10.23 7.05 -16.82
CA GLU A 396 10.87 8.37 -16.63
C GLU A 396 11.89 8.30 -15.48
N CYS A 397 12.81 7.33 -15.51
CA CYS A 397 13.98 7.29 -14.62
C CYS A 397 15.11 6.44 -15.22
N ILE A 398 15.43 6.64 -16.50
CA ILE A 398 16.70 6.14 -17.06
C ILE A 398 17.36 7.31 -17.81
N GLY A 399 18.08 8.14 -17.06
CA GLY A 399 19.15 8.94 -17.63
C GLY A 399 20.26 7.96 -18.06
N VAL A 400 20.37 7.74 -19.35
CA VAL A 400 21.44 6.96 -19.98
C VAL A 400 22.78 7.59 -19.58
N ARG A 401 23.60 6.85 -18.83
CA ARG A 401 25.04 7.13 -18.75
C ARG A 401 25.69 6.46 -19.96
N SER A 402 26.04 7.27 -20.94
CA SER A 402 27.15 7.00 -21.86
C SER A 402 28.45 7.48 -21.24
#